data_AF-A0A529ZKI5-F1
#
_entry.id   AF-A0A529ZKI5-F1
#
_cell.length_a   1.000
_cell.length_b   1.000
_cell.length_c   1.000
_cell.angle_alpha   90.00
_cell.angle_beta   90.00
_cell.angle_gamma   90.00
#
_symmetry.space_group_name_H-M   'P 1'
#
loop_
_entity.id
_entity.type
_entity.pdbx_description
1 polymer ?
#
loop_
_entity_poly.entity_id
_entity_poly.type
_entity_poly.pdbx_seq_one_letter_code
_entity_poly.pdbx_strand_id
1 'polypeptide(L)'
;ALAKAEPVFVDVDPDSYNIDIASLEAAIEMIKKEGRLKPKAIIPVDLFGLAADYEAIMAIAKRENLLVIEDAAQSMGGSADGTMCGAFGHVGSTSFYPAKPLGCYGDGGAMFTNDGALAEKLRSFAFHGKGETQYDNVRVGINSRLDTLQAAILIEKLAILEEEMVARQVVADRYAKGLGDIVKASRNLGHGRSAWAQY
;
A
#
# COMPACT_ATOMS: atom_id res chain seq x y z
N ALA A 1 -5.38 -20.72 3.03
CA ALA A 1 -5.45 -19.25 2.93
C ALA A 1 -6.59 -18.83 1.99
N LEU A 2 -7.10 -17.60 2.13
CA LEU A 2 -8.25 -17.04 1.39
C LEU A 2 -8.14 -17.18 -0.14
N ALA A 3 -6.97 -16.88 -0.71
CA ALA A 3 -6.68 -17.02 -2.15
C ALA A 3 -5.91 -18.31 -2.51
N LYS A 4 -5.82 -19.28 -1.58
CA LYS A 4 -5.05 -20.53 -1.74
C LYS A 4 -3.56 -20.37 -2.07
N ALA A 5 -2.96 -19.22 -1.73
CA ALA A 5 -1.51 -19.01 -1.71
C ALA A 5 -0.92 -19.22 -0.31
N GLU A 6 0.40 -19.27 -0.19
CA GLU A 6 1.11 -19.28 1.09
C GLU A 6 1.85 -17.94 1.29
N PRO A 7 1.63 -17.23 2.41
CA PRO A 7 2.46 -16.08 2.76
C PRO A 7 3.85 -16.58 3.18
N VAL A 8 4.89 -15.88 2.72
CA VAL A 8 6.26 -16.06 3.17
C VAL A 8 6.68 -14.72 3.78
N PHE A 9 6.97 -14.74 5.08
CA PHE A 9 7.35 -13.53 5.80
C PHE A 9 8.80 -13.17 5.52
N VAL A 10 9.02 -11.87 5.39
CA VAL A 10 10.31 -11.21 5.25
C VAL A 10 10.44 -10.27 6.44
N ASP A 11 11.66 -10.09 6.93
CA ASP A 11 11.92 -9.16 8.04
C ASP A 11 11.75 -7.70 7.60
N VAL A 12 11.75 -6.80 8.56
CA VAL A 12 11.65 -5.35 8.32
C VAL A 12 12.96 -4.65 8.66
N ASP A 13 13.22 -3.54 7.98
CA ASP A 13 14.29 -2.63 8.33
C ASP A 13 13.99 -2.00 9.71
N PRO A 14 14.95 -1.98 10.66
CA PRO A 14 14.72 -1.57 12.04
C PRO A 14 14.51 -0.07 12.23
N ASP A 15 14.63 0.73 11.17
CA ASP A 15 14.53 2.19 11.23
C ASP A 15 13.23 2.67 10.56
N SER A 16 12.93 2.14 9.38
CA SER A 16 11.73 2.45 8.60
C SER A 16 10.53 1.55 8.94
N TYR A 17 10.78 0.36 9.50
CA TYR A 17 9.80 -0.71 9.71
C TYR A 17 9.14 -1.24 8.43
N ASN A 18 9.64 -0.84 7.26
CA ASN A 18 9.23 -1.36 5.98
C ASN A 18 10.05 -2.61 5.64
N ILE A 19 9.63 -3.35 4.61
CA ILE A 19 10.28 -4.60 4.19
C ILE A 19 11.80 -4.43 4.00
N ASP A 20 12.60 -5.33 4.60
CA ASP A 20 14.05 -5.34 4.41
C ASP A 20 14.44 -6.00 3.08
N ILE A 21 15.26 -5.31 2.29
CA ILE A 21 15.62 -5.72 0.92
C ILE A 21 16.49 -6.98 0.93
N ALA A 22 17.43 -7.11 1.87
CA ALA A 22 18.30 -8.28 1.95
C ALA A 22 17.51 -9.54 2.37
N SER A 23 16.61 -9.39 3.35
CA SER A 23 15.70 -10.43 3.80
C SER A 23 14.75 -10.87 2.66
N LEU A 24 14.28 -9.93 1.83
CA LEU A 24 13.44 -10.23 0.67
C LEU A 24 14.18 -11.10 -0.36
N GLU A 25 15.42 -10.73 -0.73
CA GLU A 25 16.21 -11.53 -1.66
C GLU A 25 16.48 -12.94 -1.10
N ALA A 26 16.88 -13.04 0.17
CA ALA A 26 17.12 -14.32 0.84
C ALA A 26 15.88 -15.22 0.86
N ALA A 27 14.70 -14.65 1.10
CA ALA A 27 13.43 -15.39 1.09
C ALA A 27 13.11 -15.93 -0.32
N ILE A 28 13.31 -15.13 -1.36
CA ILE A 28 13.10 -15.56 -2.76
C ILE A 28 14.05 -16.70 -3.12
N GLU A 29 15.33 -16.58 -2.76
CA GLU A 29 16.33 -17.63 -2.99
C GLU A 29 15.99 -18.93 -2.26
N MET A 30 15.58 -18.82 -0.99
CA MET A 30 15.16 -19.96 -0.17
C MET A 30 13.99 -20.70 -0.83
N ILE A 31 12.95 -19.97 -1.27
CA ILE A 31 11.78 -20.56 -1.93
C ILE A 31 12.19 -21.31 -3.19
N LYS A 32 13.04 -20.69 -4.03
CA LYS A 32 13.53 -21.32 -5.27
C LYS A 32 14.33 -22.59 -5.00
N LYS A 33 15.19 -22.57 -3.98
CA LYS A 33 16.03 -23.70 -3.58
C LYS A 33 15.21 -24.86 -3.02
N GLU A 34 14.19 -24.56 -2.22
CA GLU A 34 13.27 -25.58 -1.68
C GLU A 34 12.43 -26.20 -2.81
N GLY A 35 11.98 -25.40 -3.78
CA GLY A 35 11.23 -25.87 -4.95
C GLY A 35 9.77 -26.25 -4.67
N ARG A 36 9.29 -26.12 -3.42
CA ARG A 36 7.91 -26.41 -3.02
C ARG A 36 6.93 -25.33 -3.45
N LEU A 37 7.37 -24.08 -3.49
CA LEU A 37 6.56 -22.91 -3.83
C LEU A 37 7.10 -22.22 -5.08
N LYS A 38 6.22 -21.46 -5.75
CA LYS A 38 6.60 -20.55 -6.84
C LYS A 38 6.32 -19.13 -6.38
N PRO A 39 7.33 -18.25 -6.27
CA PRO A 39 7.11 -16.84 -5.98
C PRO A 39 6.17 -16.21 -7.02
N LYS A 40 5.24 -15.36 -6.58
CA LYS A 40 4.21 -14.75 -7.45
C LYS A 40 4.08 -13.25 -7.29
N ALA A 41 4.12 -12.76 -6.05
CA ALA A 41 3.96 -11.36 -5.74
C ALA A 41 4.76 -10.98 -4.50
N ILE A 42 5.11 -9.72 -4.43
CA ILE A 42 5.64 -9.04 -3.26
C ILE A 42 4.55 -8.05 -2.82
N ILE A 43 4.29 -7.97 -1.51
CA ILE A 43 3.32 -7.02 -0.94
C ILE A 43 4.06 -6.14 0.07
N PRO A 44 4.77 -5.08 -0.38
CA PRO A 44 5.35 -4.10 0.53
C PRO A 44 4.24 -3.31 1.22
N VAL A 45 4.40 -3.08 2.51
CA VAL A 45 3.52 -2.21 3.30
C VAL A 45 4.25 -0.89 3.48
N ASP A 46 3.54 0.22 3.26
CA ASP A 46 4.02 1.55 3.63
C ASP A 46 3.68 1.84 5.09
N LEU A 47 4.46 1.25 5.99
CA LEU A 47 4.13 1.22 7.40
C LEU A 47 4.17 2.62 8.02
N PHE A 48 3.18 2.93 8.86
CA PHE A 48 3.00 4.23 9.52
C PHE A 48 2.92 5.45 8.58
N GLY A 49 2.76 5.21 7.28
CA GLY A 49 2.67 6.22 6.25
C GLY A 49 3.97 6.54 5.53
N LEU A 50 5.06 5.82 5.82
CA LEU A 50 6.33 5.94 5.13
C LEU A 50 6.39 4.96 3.94
N ALA A 51 6.72 5.47 2.75
CA ALA A 51 6.88 4.62 1.56
C ALA A 51 8.00 3.59 1.75
N ALA A 52 7.79 2.35 1.30
CA ALA A 52 8.86 1.36 1.18
C ALA A 52 9.87 1.74 0.08
N ASP A 53 11.05 1.09 0.06
CA ASP A 53 12.06 1.29 -0.99
C ASP A 53 11.61 0.63 -2.30
N TYR A 54 10.72 1.30 -3.02
CA TYR A 54 10.14 0.80 -4.26
C TYR A 54 11.15 0.73 -5.41
N GLU A 55 12.25 1.49 -5.38
CA GLU A 55 13.31 1.37 -6.39
C GLU A 55 13.95 -0.03 -6.29
N ALA A 56 14.41 -0.41 -5.09
CA ALA A 56 15.01 -1.72 -4.85
C ALA A 56 14.00 -2.87 -5.05
N ILE A 57 12.79 -2.72 -4.52
CA ILE A 57 11.74 -3.75 -4.64
C ILE A 57 11.38 -3.99 -6.10
N MET A 58 11.22 -2.93 -6.90
CA MET A 58 10.87 -3.07 -8.32
C MET A 58 12.02 -3.69 -9.13
N ALA A 59 13.28 -3.38 -8.79
CA ALA A 59 14.43 -4.03 -9.42
C ALA A 59 14.43 -5.55 -9.18
N ILE A 60 14.18 -5.99 -7.94
CA ILE A 60 14.05 -7.41 -7.59
C ILE A 60 12.85 -8.02 -8.31
N ALA A 61 11.67 -7.39 -8.22
CA ALA A 61 10.44 -7.89 -8.82
C ALA A 61 10.58 -8.10 -10.33
N LYS A 62 11.24 -7.18 -11.03
CA LYS A 62 11.50 -7.28 -12.47
C LYS A 62 12.43 -8.44 -12.80
N ARG A 63 13.53 -8.61 -12.06
CA ARG A 63 14.46 -9.72 -12.23
C ARG A 63 13.79 -11.08 -11.99
N GLU A 64 12.85 -11.11 -11.06
CA GLU A 64 12.16 -12.31 -10.59
C GLU A 64 10.82 -12.57 -11.28
N ASN A 65 10.37 -11.65 -12.14
CA ASN A 65 9.06 -11.66 -12.79
C ASN A 65 7.90 -11.80 -11.77
N LEU A 66 7.93 -10.95 -10.74
CA LEU A 66 6.95 -10.90 -9.66
C LEU A 66 6.07 -9.67 -9.79
N LEU A 67 4.81 -9.83 -9.40
CA LEU A 67 3.92 -8.69 -9.19
C LEU A 67 4.31 -7.95 -7.91
N VAL A 68 4.09 -6.64 -7.90
CA VAL A 68 4.24 -5.80 -6.69
C VAL A 68 2.89 -5.17 -6.42
N ILE A 69 2.35 -5.49 -5.25
CA ILE A 69 1.10 -4.93 -4.76
C ILE A 69 1.46 -4.02 -3.58
N GLU A 70 1.36 -2.72 -3.78
CA GLU A 70 1.56 -1.78 -2.68
C GLU A 70 0.38 -1.84 -1.72
N ASP A 71 0.68 -2.09 -0.43
CA ASP A 71 -0.26 -1.87 0.66
C ASP A 71 -0.03 -0.46 1.24
N ALA A 72 -0.75 0.50 0.65
CA ALA A 72 -0.80 1.89 1.04
C ALA A 72 -1.94 2.19 2.03
N ALA A 73 -2.39 1.19 2.82
CA ALA A 73 -3.47 1.38 3.79
C ALA A 73 -3.16 2.42 4.87
N GLN A 74 -1.90 2.82 5.05
CA GLN A 74 -1.47 3.82 6.03
C GLN A 74 -0.80 5.04 5.39
N SER A 75 -0.65 5.08 4.07
CA SER A 75 0.24 6.05 3.42
C SER A 75 -0.43 7.00 2.44
N MET A 76 -1.76 7.00 2.33
CA MET A 76 -2.47 8.00 1.52
C MET A 76 -2.07 9.43 1.93
N GLY A 77 -1.57 10.19 0.96
CA GLY A 77 -1.00 11.52 1.16
C GLY A 77 0.52 11.54 1.24
N GLY A 78 1.18 10.41 1.51
CA GLY A 78 2.63 10.24 1.45
C GLY A 78 3.18 10.22 0.03
N SER A 79 4.49 10.40 -0.11
CA SER A 79 5.19 10.33 -1.39
C SER A 79 6.67 9.98 -1.21
N ALA A 80 7.27 9.43 -2.27
CA ALA A 80 8.71 9.26 -2.42
C ALA A 80 9.11 9.52 -3.88
N ASP A 81 10.20 10.25 -4.09
CA ASP A 81 10.80 10.56 -5.40
C ASP A 81 9.80 11.15 -6.40
N GLY A 82 8.92 12.04 -5.92
CA GLY A 82 7.88 12.68 -6.71
C GLY A 82 6.68 11.79 -7.05
N THR A 83 6.67 10.54 -6.58
CA THR A 83 5.58 9.57 -6.75
C THR A 83 4.75 9.48 -5.47
N MET A 84 3.42 9.54 -5.59
CA MET A 84 2.51 9.43 -4.45
C MET A 84 2.37 7.97 -4.01
N CYS A 85 2.27 7.74 -2.69
CA CYS A 85 1.83 6.46 -2.17
C CYS A 85 0.43 6.10 -2.73
N GLY A 86 0.26 4.83 -3.06
CA GLY A 86 -0.82 4.27 -3.87
C GLY A 86 -0.47 4.16 -5.36
N ALA A 87 0.60 4.81 -5.84
CA ALA A 87 1.00 4.80 -7.25
C ALA A 87 2.27 3.95 -7.53
N PHE A 88 2.77 3.20 -6.55
CA PHE A 88 3.92 2.32 -6.72
C PHE A 88 3.51 0.91 -7.16
N GLY A 89 4.48 0.16 -7.67
CA GLY A 89 4.26 -1.23 -8.08
C GLY A 89 3.36 -1.38 -9.30
N HIS A 90 2.71 -2.55 -9.39
CA HIS A 90 1.76 -2.86 -10.46
C HIS A 90 0.33 -2.44 -10.09
N VAL A 91 0.01 -2.48 -8.80
CA VAL A 91 -1.27 -2.04 -8.24
C VAL A 91 -1.06 -1.60 -6.79
N GLY A 92 -1.55 -0.42 -6.44
CA GLY A 92 -1.65 0.05 -5.06
C GLY A 92 -3.02 -0.29 -4.47
N SER A 93 -3.07 -0.45 -3.16
CA SER A 93 -4.31 -0.66 -2.41
C SER A 93 -4.31 0.22 -1.16
N THR A 94 -5.48 0.70 -0.73
CA THR A 94 -5.58 1.48 0.49
C THR A 94 -6.87 1.20 1.26
N SER A 95 -6.88 1.66 2.51
CA SER A 95 -8.01 1.61 3.43
C SER A 95 -8.49 3.02 3.71
N PHE A 96 -9.80 3.18 3.73
CA PHE A 96 -10.48 4.37 4.22
C PHE A 96 -11.11 4.14 5.60
N TYR A 97 -10.59 3.20 6.39
CA TYR A 97 -11.04 3.04 7.77
C TYR A 97 -10.91 4.39 8.53
N PRO A 98 -11.80 4.74 9.48
CA PRO A 98 -11.93 6.12 9.97
C PRO A 98 -10.67 6.71 10.60
N ALA A 99 -9.77 5.88 11.13
CA ALA A 99 -8.51 6.30 11.74
C ALA A 99 -7.34 6.47 10.74
N LYS A 100 -7.54 6.19 9.45
CA LYS A 100 -6.50 6.37 8.43
C LYS A 100 -6.29 7.86 8.10
N PRO A 101 -5.13 8.25 7.53
CA PRO A 101 -4.88 9.64 7.11
C PRO A 101 -6.02 10.21 6.27
N LEU A 102 -6.53 9.43 5.31
CA LEU A 102 -7.77 9.68 4.59
C LEU A 102 -8.78 8.59 4.97
N GLY A 103 -9.73 8.88 5.84
CA GLY A 103 -10.71 7.90 6.35
C GLY A 103 -12.16 8.32 6.11
N CYS A 104 -13.04 7.39 5.73
CA CYS A 104 -14.49 7.60 5.70
C CYS A 104 -15.12 7.38 7.10
N TYR A 105 -16.45 7.39 7.21
CA TYR A 105 -17.17 7.12 8.47
C TYR A 105 -17.78 5.71 8.46
N GLY A 106 -16.94 4.71 8.15
CA GLY A 106 -17.29 3.31 8.05
C GLY A 106 -16.13 2.50 7.48
N ASP A 107 -16.42 1.34 6.90
CA ASP A 107 -15.43 0.60 6.12
C ASP A 107 -15.40 1.10 4.67
N GLY A 108 -14.20 1.13 4.10
CA GLY A 108 -13.96 1.55 2.73
C GLY A 108 -12.52 1.27 2.31
N GLY A 109 -12.30 1.22 1.00
CA GLY A 109 -10.97 1.06 0.42
C GLY A 109 -10.98 1.30 -1.08
N ALA A 110 -9.80 1.34 -1.66
CA ALA A 110 -9.60 1.54 -3.09
C ALA A 110 -8.38 0.76 -3.58
N MET A 111 -8.31 0.57 -4.89
CA MET A 111 -7.15 0.07 -5.60
C MET A 111 -6.79 1.04 -6.72
N PHE A 112 -5.50 1.14 -7.04
CA PHE A 112 -4.94 2.10 -7.99
C PHE A 112 -4.01 1.35 -8.94
N THR A 113 -4.13 1.59 -10.25
CA THR A 113 -3.22 1.03 -11.24
C THR A 113 -3.26 1.86 -12.51
N ASN A 114 -2.13 1.91 -13.23
CA ASN A 114 -2.03 2.50 -14.56
C ASN A 114 -2.32 1.49 -15.68
N ASP A 115 -2.45 0.19 -15.36
CA ASP A 115 -2.80 -0.84 -16.33
C ASP A 115 -4.33 -0.90 -16.50
N GLY A 116 -4.82 -0.41 -17.64
CA GLY A 116 -6.25 -0.41 -17.97
C GLY A 116 -6.86 -1.82 -18.01
N ALA A 117 -6.12 -2.83 -18.48
CA ALA A 117 -6.61 -4.20 -18.52
C ALA A 117 -6.69 -4.82 -17.11
N LEU A 118 -5.77 -4.44 -16.22
CA LEU A 118 -5.86 -4.81 -14.80
C LEU A 118 -7.02 -4.08 -14.12
N ALA A 119 -7.19 -2.78 -14.36
CA ALA A 119 -8.29 -2.00 -13.79
C ALA A 119 -9.66 -2.58 -14.14
N GLU A 120 -9.90 -2.95 -15.41
CA GLU A 120 -11.15 -3.60 -15.82
C GLU A 120 -11.38 -4.94 -15.13
N LYS A 121 -10.32 -5.75 -14.98
CA LYS A 121 -10.40 -7.01 -14.22
C LYS A 121 -10.76 -6.76 -12.76
N LEU A 122 -10.12 -5.78 -12.10
CA LEU A 122 -10.38 -5.44 -10.70
C LEU A 122 -11.83 -4.96 -10.50
N ARG A 123 -12.35 -4.09 -11.39
CA ARG A 123 -13.77 -3.67 -11.37
C ARG A 123 -14.72 -4.84 -11.52
N SER A 124 -14.40 -5.76 -12.44
CA SER A 124 -15.16 -7.00 -12.60
C SER A 124 -15.15 -7.84 -11.33
N PHE A 125 -13.97 -8.12 -10.75
CA PHE A 125 -13.85 -8.90 -9.51
C PHE A 125 -14.63 -8.26 -8.34
N ALA A 126 -14.57 -6.94 -8.20
CA ALA A 126 -15.27 -6.20 -7.14
C ALA A 126 -16.81 -6.22 -7.28
N PHE A 127 -17.31 -6.56 -8.46
CA PHE A 127 -18.74 -6.66 -8.77
C PHE A 127 -19.09 -8.03 -9.35
N HIS A 128 -18.94 -9.07 -8.51
CA HIS A 128 -19.36 -10.45 -8.78
C HIS A 128 -18.73 -11.12 -10.02
N GLY A 129 -17.68 -10.54 -10.58
CA GLY A 129 -17.03 -11.06 -11.79
C GLY A 129 -17.76 -10.71 -13.08
N LYS A 130 -18.54 -9.61 -13.07
CA LYS A 130 -19.32 -9.11 -14.22
C LYS A 130 -18.45 -9.01 -15.49
N GLY A 131 -18.97 -9.53 -16.60
CA GLY A 131 -18.44 -9.40 -17.95
C GLY A 131 -18.95 -8.16 -18.68
N GLU A 132 -19.13 -8.27 -19.99
CA GLU A 132 -19.58 -7.15 -20.83
C GLU A 132 -21.02 -6.76 -20.49
N THR A 133 -21.90 -7.75 -20.30
CA THR A 133 -23.33 -7.53 -20.01
C THR A 133 -23.64 -7.59 -18.52
N GLN A 134 -24.83 -7.12 -18.13
CA GLN A 134 -25.29 -7.10 -16.73
C GLN A 134 -25.66 -8.48 -16.17
N TYR A 135 -25.86 -9.47 -17.03
CA TYR A 135 -26.31 -10.82 -16.66
C TYR A 135 -25.26 -11.90 -16.89
N ASP A 136 -24.07 -11.49 -17.34
CA ASP A 136 -22.97 -12.38 -17.66
C ASP A 136 -21.84 -12.18 -16.64
N ASN A 137 -21.56 -13.21 -15.85
CA ASN A 137 -20.43 -13.24 -14.93
C ASN A 137 -19.39 -14.20 -15.49
N VAL A 138 -18.27 -13.67 -15.97
CA VAL A 138 -17.24 -14.41 -16.71
C VAL A 138 -16.11 -14.95 -15.81
N ARG A 139 -16.17 -14.64 -14.51
CA ARG A 139 -15.20 -15.08 -13.49
C ARG A 139 -15.85 -15.07 -12.12
N VAL A 140 -15.25 -15.76 -11.16
CA VAL A 140 -15.67 -15.67 -9.75
C VAL A 140 -15.19 -14.34 -9.18
N GLY A 141 -16.12 -13.51 -8.70
CA GLY A 141 -15.82 -12.26 -8.00
C GLY A 141 -16.38 -12.21 -6.58
N ILE A 142 -16.38 -11.01 -6.02
CA ILE A 142 -16.91 -10.68 -4.69
C ILE A 142 -17.84 -9.46 -4.78
N ASN A 143 -18.49 -9.10 -3.68
CA ASN A 143 -19.18 -7.83 -3.54
C ASN A 143 -18.30 -6.89 -2.70
N SER A 144 -17.55 -6.01 -3.35
CA SER A 144 -16.63 -5.09 -2.68
C SER A 144 -16.78 -3.70 -3.27
N ARG A 145 -17.82 -2.98 -2.84
CA ARG A 145 -18.16 -1.64 -3.31
C ARG A 145 -17.99 -0.63 -2.18
N LEU A 146 -17.56 0.57 -2.54
CA LEU A 146 -17.62 1.72 -1.66
C LEU A 146 -19.01 2.33 -1.75
N ASP A 147 -19.67 2.52 -0.62
CA ASP A 147 -21.00 3.15 -0.58
C ASP A 147 -20.93 4.61 -1.05
N THR A 148 -21.96 5.05 -1.77
CA THR A 148 -22.08 6.45 -2.23
C THR A 148 -22.01 7.44 -1.05
N LEU A 149 -22.57 7.08 0.11
CA LEU A 149 -22.51 7.90 1.31
C LEU A 149 -21.06 8.06 1.81
N GLN A 150 -20.27 6.98 1.80
CA GLN A 150 -18.87 7.02 2.21
C GLN A 150 -18.01 7.79 1.20
N ALA A 151 -18.32 7.66 -0.10
CA ALA A 151 -17.67 8.45 -1.15
C ALA A 151 -17.94 9.96 -0.99
N ALA A 152 -19.17 10.37 -0.66
CA ALA A 152 -19.50 11.78 -0.41
C ALA A 152 -18.69 12.37 0.76
N ILE A 153 -18.52 11.60 1.84
CA ILE A 153 -17.68 12.00 2.98
C ILE A 153 -16.20 12.12 2.58
N LEU A 154 -15.71 11.16 1.78
CA LEU A 154 -14.33 11.15 1.32
C LEU A 154 -13.99 12.31 0.39
N ILE A 155 -14.95 12.82 -0.40
CA ILE A 155 -14.74 14.00 -1.26
C ILE A 155 -14.36 15.21 -0.41
N GLU A 156 -15.09 15.49 0.67
CA GLU A 156 -14.81 16.62 1.56
C GLU A 156 -13.48 16.44 2.32
N LYS A 157 -13.16 15.21 2.73
CA LYS A 157 -11.88 14.91 3.39
C LYS A 157 -10.68 14.98 2.45
N LEU A 158 -10.83 14.54 1.21
CA LEU A 158 -9.80 14.64 0.20
C LEU A 158 -9.46 16.10 -0.11
N ALA A 159 -10.45 17.00 -0.08
CA ALA A 159 -10.25 18.42 -0.33
C ALA A 159 -9.31 19.11 0.68
N ILE A 160 -9.23 18.60 1.91
CA ILE A 160 -8.37 19.14 2.98
C ILE A 160 -7.14 18.26 3.28
N LEU A 161 -7.00 17.11 2.61
CA LEU A 161 -5.95 16.12 2.91
C LEU A 161 -4.54 16.73 2.82
N GLU A 162 -4.29 17.56 1.82
CA GLU A 162 -2.99 18.20 1.62
C GLU A 162 -2.63 19.15 2.78
N GLU A 163 -3.59 19.94 3.25
CA GLU A 163 -3.41 20.80 4.42
C GLU A 163 -3.12 19.97 5.67
N GLU A 164 -3.84 18.87 5.88
CA GLU A 164 -3.58 17.94 6.96
C GLU A 164 -2.19 17.28 6.85
N MET A 165 -1.72 16.95 5.63
CA MET A 165 -0.37 16.39 5.42
C MET A 165 0.72 17.37 5.85
N VAL A 166 0.56 18.66 5.54
CA VAL A 166 1.49 19.72 5.99
C VAL A 166 1.46 19.83 7.52
N ALA A 167 0.27 19.85 8.13
CA ALA A 167 0.14 19.91 9.58
C ALA A 167 0.78 18.69 10.28
N ARG A 168 0.65 17.49 9.70
CA ARG A 168 1.27 16.26 10.21
C ARG A 168 2.80 16.34 10.21
N GLN A 169 3.42 16.93 9.19
CA GLN A 169 4.88 17.13 9.19
C GLN A 169 5.31 17.99 10.39
N VAL A 170 4.62 19.10 10.64
CA VAL A 170 4.93 20.01 11.76
C VAL A 170 4.84 19.29 13.11
N VAL A 171 3.83 18.42 13.29
CA VAL A 171 3.68 17.63 14.52
C VAL A 171 4.78 16.59 14.65
N ALA A 172 5.11 15.88 13.57
CA ALA A 172 6.18 14.88 13.54
C ALA A 172 7.54 15.52 13.87
N ASP A 173 7.88 16.65 13.24
CA ASP A 173 9.12 17.39 13.50
C ASP A 173 9.23 17.85 14.96
N ARG A 174 8.10 18.24 15.56
CA ARG A 174 8.04 18.62 16.97
C ARG A 174 8.35 17.43 17.88
N TYR A 175 7.79 16.25 17.59
CA TYR A 175 8.14 15.04 18.32
C TYR A 175 9.60 14.64 18.11
N ALA A 176 10.12 14.70 16.88
CA ALA A 176 11.51 14.37 16.57
C ALA A 176 12.48 15.24 17.35
N LYS A 177 12.22 16.55 17.39
CA LYS A 177 13.01 17.52 18.15
C LYS A 177 12.89 17.33 19.68
N GLY A 178 11.68 17.03 20.16
CA GLY A 178 11.41 16.93 21.60
C GLY A 178 11.82 15.61 22.24
N LEU A 179 11.85 14.53 21.45
CA LEU A 179 12.08 13.17 21.94
C LEU A 179 13.39 12.54 21.43
N GLY A 180 14.06 13.16 20.45
CA GLY A 180 15.24 12.57 19.78
C GLY A 180 16.43 12.26 20.69
N ASP A 181 16.54 12.94 21.84
CA ASP A 181 17.58 12.69 22.85
C ASP A 181 17.17 11.64 23.90
N ILE A 182 15.89 11.20 23.89
CA ILE A 182 15.31 10.28 24.88
C ILE A 182 15.05 8.91 24.28
N VAL A 183 14.53 8.87 23.04
CA VAL A 183 14.22 7.66 22.30
C VAL A 183 14.72 7.79 20.87
N LYS A 184 14.86 6.65 20.18
CA LYS A 184 15.09 6.66 18.73
C LYS A 184 13.84 7.16 18.02
N ALA A 185 13.83 8.45 17.70
CA ALA A 185 12.75 9.09 16.97
C ALA A 185 12.65 8.53 15.55
N SER A 186 11.41 8.32 15.08
CA SER A 186 11.13 7.98 13.69
C SER A 186 11.63 9.09 12.75
N ARG A 187 12.11 8.71 11.57
CA ARG A 187 12.66 9.65 10.58
C ARG A 187 12.16 9.29 9.21
N ASN A 188 11.89 10.31 8.41
CA ASN A 188 11.73 10.13 6.98
C ASN A 188 13.12 9.97 6.35
N LEU A 189 13.43 8.76 5.89
CA LEU A 189 14.76 8.40 5.36
C LEU A 189 14.90 8.68 3.85
N GLY A 190 13.80 9.01 3.16
CA GLY A 190 13.76 9.15 1.70
C GLY A 190 13.53 10.58 1.21
N HIS A 191 13.66 10.76 -0.10
CA HIS A 191 13.33 12.00 -0.81
C HIS A 191 11.81 12.09 -1.03
N GLY A 192 11.07 12.39 0.02
CA GLY A 192 9.60 12.41 -0.04
C GLY A 192 8.97 12.94 1.23
N ARG A 193 7.71 12.59 1.46
CA ARG A 193 7.01 12.87 2.71
C ARG A 193 6.30 11.62 3.22
N SER A 194 6.42 11.35 4.51
CA SER A 194 5.57 10.37 5.18
C SER A 194 4.17 10.95 5.39
N ALA A 195 3.14 10.13 5.25
CA ALA A 195 1.78 10.50 5.63
C ALA A 195 1.60 10.62 7.16
N TRP A 196 2.57 10.12 7.95
CA TRP A 196 2.52 10.06 9.41
C TRP A 196 1.15 9.63 9.92
N ALA A 197 0.71 8.44 9.49
CA ALA A 197 -0.48 7.81 10.04
C ALA A 197 -0.28 7.52 11.54
N GLN A 198 0.95 7.18 11.91
CA GLN A 198 1.45 7.08 13.27
C GLN A 198 2.88 7.65 13.31
N TYR A 199 3.30 8.14 14.47
CA TYR A 199 4.65 8.69 14.70
C TYR A 199 5.41 7.81 15.68
#